data_AF-A0A9E0NYM3-F1
#
_entry.id   AF-A0A9E0NYM3-F1
#
_cell.length_a   1.000
_cell.length_b   1.000
_cell.length_c   1.000
_cell.angle_alpha   90.00
_cell.angle_beta   90.00
_cell.angle_gamma   90.00
#
_symmetry.space_group_name_H-M   'P 1'
#
loop_
_entity.id
_entity.type
_entity.pdbx_description
1 polymer ?
#
loop_
_entity_poly.entity_id
_entity_poly.type
_entity_poly.pdbx_seq_one_letter_code
_entity_poly.pdbx_strand_id
1 'polypeptide(L)'
;MTKDSNKTLQSKQTYFRLINKTEDYIEQHLKQPISLSDLANNANLSEFHFHRIFTKYSTETVNEFITRFKLERAAIFLRVNPRTSIIDIALEYGYNGPSSFSRSFKKHFGISPLKYRKTARNVKNDNYIYGIINHVNNP
;
A
#
# COMPACT_ATOMS: atom_id res chain seq x y z
N MET A 1 -34.67 -1.66 -19.54
CA MET A 1 -33.70 -1.43 -18.45
C MET A 1 -32.98 -2.75 -18.14
N THR A 2 -32.04 -3.22 -18.99
CA THR A 2 -32.02 -4.69 -19.20
C THR A 2 -30.71 -5.44 -19.52
N LYS A 3 -29.48 -4.93 -19.38
CA LYS A 3 -28.27 -5.79 -19.42
C LYS A 3 -26.99 -5.15 -18.89
N ASP A 4 -26.82 -3.85 -19.12
CA ASP A 4 -25.57 -3.15 -18.81
C ASP A 4 -25.36 -2.87 -17.32
N SER A 5 -26.42 -2.65 -16.55
CA SER A 5 -26.36 -2.40 -15.10
C SER A 5 -25.86 -3.61 -14.31
N ASN A 6 -26.27 -4.83 -14.69
CA ASN A 6 -25.85 -6.08 -14.03
C ASN A 6 -24.40 -6.44 -14.37
N LYS A 7 -23.96 -6.20 -15.61
CA LYS A 7 -22.57 -6.46 -16.04
C LYS A 7 -21.58 -5.54 -15.32
N THR A 8 -21.93 -4.27 -15.14
CA THR A 8 -21.13 -3.28 -14.39
C THR A 8 -21.04 -3.61 -12.90
N LEU A 9 -22.14 -4.09 -12.29
CA LEU A 9 -22.14 -4.48 -10.88
C LEU A 9 -21.27 -5.72 -10.62
N GLN A 10 -21.40 -6.75 -11.46
CA GLN A 10 -20.55 -7.94 -11.39
C GLN A 10 -19.08 -7.60 -11.59
N SER A 11 -18.77 -6.70 -12.53
CA SER A 11 -17.39 -6.32 -12.80
C SER A 11 -16.76 -5.50 -11.66
N LYS A 12 -17.56 -4.69 -10.95
CA LYS A 12 -17.13 -3.98 -9.74
C LYS A 12 -16.88 -4.95 -8.57
N GLN A 13 -17.76 -5.94 -8.37
CA GLN A 13 -17.56 -6.99 -7.35
C GLN A 13 -16.30 -7.83 -7.60
N THR A 14 -16.04 -8.21 -8.85
CA THR A 14 -14.80 -8.91 -9.23
C THR A 14 -13.57 -8.09 -8.90
N TYR A 15 -13.61 -6.78 -9.18
CA TYR A 15 -12.50 -5.89 -8.83
C TYR A 15 -12.29 -5.78 -7.32
N PHE A 16 -13.34 -5.57 -6.52
CA PHE A 16 -13.22 -5.54 -5.06
C PHE A 16 -12.59 -6.83 -4.52
N ARG A 17 -13.01 -7.99 -5.02
CA ARG A 17 -12.42 -9.27 -4.63
C ARG A 17 -10.95 -9.36 -5.02
N LEU A 18 -10.58 -8.86 -6.20
CA LEU A 18 -9.19 -8.82 -6.66
C LEU A 18 -8.33 -7.95 -5.73
N ILE A 19 -8.82 -6.75 -5.38
CA ILE A 19 -8.12 -5.83 -4.50
C ILE A 19 -7.95 -6.43 -3.12
N ASN A 20 -9.00 -6.94 -2.48
CA ASN A 20 -8.88 -7.55 -1.15
C ASN A 20 -7.84 -8.67 -1.13
N LYS A 21 -7.85 -9.57 -2.13
CA LYS A 21 -6.84 -10.62 -2.25
C LYS A 21 -5.42 -10.07 -2.43
N THR A 22 -5.29 -8.98 -3.19
CA THR A 22 -4.01 -8.32 -3.44
C THR A 22 -3.48 -7.69 -2.16
N GLU A 23 -4.33 -6.98 -1.43
CA GLU A 23 -4.01 -6.37 -0.13
C GLU A 23 -3.60 -7.43 0.90
N ASP A 24 -4.42 -8.47 1.08
CA ASP A 24 -4.14 -9.58 1.99
C ASP A 24 -2.77 -10.21 1.71
N TYR A 25 -2.46 -10.43 0.44
CA TYR A 25 -1.17 -10.99 0.04
C TYR A 25 -0.02 -10.03 0.35
N ILE A 26 -0.16 -8.75 0.00
CA ILE A 26 0.88 -7.75 0.27
C ILE A 26 1.15 -7.65 1.76
N GLU A 27 0.11 -7.55 2.59
CA GLU A 27 0.21 -7.47 4.05
C GLU A 27 0.98 -8.65 4.65
N GLN A 28 0.69 -9.86 4.17
CA GLN A 28 1.38 -11.09 4.63
C GLN A 28 2.84 -11.15 4.18
N HIS A 29 3.21 -10.46 3.09
CA HIS A 29 4.53 -10.55 2.45
C HIS A 29 5.27 -9.20 2.40
N LEU A 30 4.90 -8.22 3.23
CA LEU A 30 5.44 -6.84 3.20
C LEU A 30 6.97 -6.74 3.22
N LYS A 31 7.61 -7.71 3.89
CA LYS A 31 9.06 -7.75 4.10
C LYS A 31 9.83 -8.44 2.96
N GLN A 32 9.11 -8.97 1.98
CA GLN A 32 9.67 -9.72 0.86
C GLN A 32 9.51 -8.91 -0.44
N PRO A 33 10.32 -9.21 -1.47
CA PRO A 33 10.00 -8.81 -2.84
C PRO A 33 8.65 -9.41 -3.24
N ILE A 34 7.79 -8.59 -3.85
CA ILE A 34 6.48 -9.02 -4.36
C ILE A 34 6.46 -8.72 -5.84
N SER A 35 6.20 -9.74 -6.66
CA SER A 35 6.09 -9.62 -8.12
C SER A 35 4.64 -9.59 -8.58
N LEU A 36 4.42 -9.19 -9.84
CA LEU A 36 3.11 -9.31 -10.49
C LEU A 36 2.64 -10.77 -10.54
N SER A 37 3.57 -11.70 -10.76
CA SER A 37 3.27 -13.14 -10.82
C SER A 37 2.71 -13.65 -9.50
N ASP A 38 3.29 -13.22 -8.38
CA ASP A 38 2.84 -13.60 -7.04
C ASP A 38 1.39 -13.19 -6.79
N LEU A 39 1.07 -11.93 -7.14
CA LEU A 39 -0.28 -11.38 -6.98
C LEU A 39 -1.30 -12.05 -7.90
N ALA A 40 -0.91 -12.30 -9.16
CA ALA A 40 -1.75 -12.99 -10.13
C ALA A 40 -2.06 -14.43 -9.69
N ASN A 41 -1.04 -15.16 -9.25
CA ASN A 41 -1.17 -16.53 -8.74
C ASN A 41 -2.06 -16.59 -7.49
N ASN A 42 -1.87 -15.67 -6.54
CA ASN A 42 -2.74 -15.57 -5.35
C ASN A 42 -4.22 -15.28 -5.71
N ALA A 43 -4.44 -14.54 -6.80
CA ALA A 43 -5.77 -14.28 -7.32
C ALA A 43 -6.36 -15.42 -8.16
N ASN A 44 -5.59 -16.48 -8.45
CA ASN A 44 -5.90 -17.53 -9.44
C ASN A 44 -6.14 -16.97 -10.84
N LEU A 45 -5.30 -16.04 -11.27
CA LEU A 45 -5.35 -15.37 -12.58
C LEU A 45 -4.00 -15.49 -13.29
N SER A 46 -4.02 -15.42 -14.62
CA SER A 46 -2.80 -15.12 -15.36
C SER A 46 -2.38 -13.67 -15.11
N GLU A 47 -1.08 -13.38 -15.23
CA GLU A 47 -0.54 -12.01 -15.07
C GLU A 47 -1.24 -11.00 -15.99
N PHE A 48 -1.53 -11.41 -17.23
CA PHE A 48 -2.26 -10.58 -18.18
C PHE A 48 -3.68 -10.24 -17.69
N HIS A 49 -4.42 -11.24 -17.19
CA HIS A 49 -5.79 -11.01 -16.73
C HIS A 49 -5.82 -10.20 -15.44
N PHE A 50 -4.91 -10.48 -14.51
CA PHE A 50 -4.71 -9.69 -13.30
C PHE A 50 -4.47 -8.23 -13.66
N HIS A 51 -3.46 -7.96 -14.50
CA HIS A 51 -3.08 -6.61 -14.88
C HIS A 51 -4.24 -5.88 -15.56
N ARG A 52 -4.96 -6.54 -16.49
CA ARG A 52 -6.11 -5.95 -17.19
C ARG A 52 -7.25 -5.56 -16.24
N ILE A 53 -7.59 -6.40 -15.25
CA ILE A 53 -8.64 -6.06 -14.28
C ILE A 53 -8.14 -4.96 -13.36
N PHE A 54 -6.91 -5.06 -12.86
CA PHE A 54 -6.34 -4.11 -11.93
C PHE A 54 -6.30 -2.70 -12.53
N THR A 55 -5.72 -2.52 -13.72
CA THR A 55 -5.60 -1.19 -14.36
C THR A 55 -6.93 -0.62 -14.85
N LYS A 56 -7.94 -1.46 -15.06
CA LYS A 56 -9.27 -0.99 -15.46
C LYS A 56 -9.95 -0.16 -14.36
N TYR A 57 -9.65 -0.44 -13.09
CA TYR A 57 -10.35 0.17 -11.95
C TYR A 57 -9.42 0.87 -10.95
N SER A 58 -8.13 0.54 -10.94
CA SER A 58 -7.12 1.21 -10.13
C SER A 58 -6.61 2.46 -10.82
N THR A 59 -6.43 3.54 -10.06
CA THR A 59 -5.72 4.74 -10.51
C THR A 59 -4.21 4.66 -10.34
N GLU A 60 -3.73 3.66 -9.61
CA GLU A 60 -2.30 3.40 -9.39
C GLU A 60 -1.85 2.14 -10.11
N THR A 61 -0.56 2.08 -10.45
CA THR A 61 0.07 0.85 -10.93
C THR A 61 0.23 -0.16 -9.78
N VAL A 62 0.41 -1.44 -10.11
CA VAL A 62 0.63 -2.51 -9.12
C VAL A 62 1.84 -2.20 -8.22
N ASN A 63 2.92 -1.68 -8.80
CA ASN A 63 4.12 -1.32 -8.04
C ASN A 63 3.90 -0.13 -7.11
N GLU A 64 3.10 0.86 -7.54
CA GLU A 64 2.72 1.99 -6.68
C GLU A 64 1.84 1.51 -5.53
N PHE A 65 0.89 0.62 -5.79
CA PHE A 65 0.04 -0.02 -4.79
C PHE A 65 0.87 -0.75 -3.73
N ILE A 66 1.80 -1.62 -4.13
CA ILE A 66 2.72 -2.32 -3.21
C ILE A 66 3.56 -1.31 -2.41
N THR A 67 4.09 -0.29 -3.09
CA THR A 67 4.93 0.74 -2.45
C THR A 67 4.16 1.51 -1.39
N ARG A 68 2.90 1.88 -1.67
CA ARG A 68 2.02 2.57 -0.73
C ARG A 68 1.83 1.74 0.54
N PHE A 69 1.45 0.47 0.42
CA PHE A 69 1.29 -0.43 1.57
C PHE A 69 2.59 -0.57 2.38
N LYS A 70 3.74 -0.76 1.73
CA LYS A 70 5.04 -0.82 2.40
C LYS A 70 5.35 0.45 3.17
N LEU A 71 5.07 1.62 2.59
CA LEU A 71 5.31 2.92 3.23
C LEU A 71 4.35 3.20 4.39
N GLU A 72 3.07 2.89 4.24
CA GLU A 72 2.04 3.00 5.30
C GLU A 72 2.41 2.13 6.51
N ARG A 73 2.83 0.89 6.26
CA ARG A 73 3.22 -0.04 7.32
C ARG A 73 4.54 0.36 7.97
N ALA A 74 5.53 0.80 7.18
CA ALA A 74 6.76 1.37 7.71
C ALA A 74 6.50 2.63 8.56
N ALA A 75 5.53 3.46 8.20
CA ALA A 75 5.15 4.64 8.98
C ALA A 75 4.55 4.28 10.34
N ILE A 76 3.69 3.26 10.40
CA ILE A 76 3.18 2.70 11.66
C ILE A 76 4.35 2.17 12.49
N PHE A 77 5.23 1.37 11.89
CA PHE A 77 6.38 0.79 12.56
C PHE A 77 7.33 1.86 13.11
N LEU A 78 7.57 2.93 12.36
CA LEU A 78 8.36 4.09 12.78
C LEU A 78 7.82 4.76 14.04
N ARG A 79 6.50 4.77 14.23
CA ARG A 79 5.85 5.37 15.40
C ARG A 79 5.93 4.48 16.62
N VAL A 80 5.62 3.20 16.46
CA VAL A 80 5.51 2.26 17.59
C VAL A 80 6.88 1.73 18.04
N ASN A 81 7.93 1.81 17.19
CA ASN A 81 9.29 1.40 17.50
C ASN A 81 10.29 2.58 17.46
N PRO A 82 10.27 3.48 18.45
CA PRO A 82 11.09 4.71 18.43
C PRO A 82 12.60 4.47 18.52
N ARG A 83 13.02 3.27 18.95
CA ARG A 83 14.43 2.88 19.09
C ARG A 83 15.02 2.23 17.84
N THR A 84 14.19 1.69 16.94
CA THR A 84 14.68 1.06 15.71
C THR A 84 15.23 2.12 14.76
N SER A 85 16.39 1.86 14.16
CA SER A 85 17.00 2.82 13.24
C SER A 85 16.16 2.96 11.96
N ILE A 86 16.28 4.10 11.27
CA ILE A 86 15.58 4.28 9.98
C ILE A 86 16.17 3.33 8.92
N ILE A 87 17.44 2.97 9.05
CA ILE A 87 18.13 2.03 8.15
C ILE A 87 17.52 0.65 8.27
N ASP A 88 17.38 0.13 9.50
CA ASP A 88 16.81 -1.21 9.72
C ASP A 88 15.37 -1.27 9.20
N ILE A 89 14.58 -0.23 9.43
CA ILE A 89 13.21 -0.15 8.90
C ILE A 89 13.22 -0.11 7.37
N ALA A 90 14.13 0.62 6.73
CA ALA A 90 14.23 0.64 5.28
C ALA A 90 14.51 -0.78 4.74
N LEU A 91 15.48 -1.49 5.34
CA LEU A 91 15.85 -2.85 4.94
C LEU A 91 14.70 -3.84 5.17
N GLU A 92 14.03 -3.76 6.33
CA GLU A 92 12.89 -4.62 6.70
C GLU A 92 11.74 -4.54 5.69
N TYR A 93 11.52 -3.36 5.09
CA TYR A 93 10.47 -3.15 4.09
C TYR A 93 11.00 -3.27 2.64
N GLY A 94 12.16 -3.88 2.45
CA GLY A 94 12.69 -4.25 1.13
C GLY A 94 13.32 -3.10 0.34
N TYR A 95 13.76 -2.03 0.99
CA TYR A 95 14.55 -0.97 0.35
C TYR A 95 16.03 -1.28 0.46
N ASN A 96 16.79 -1.05 -0.61
CA ASN A 96 18.25 -1.25 -0.64
C ASN A 96 19.05 -0.29 0.27
N GLY A 97 18.39 0.67 0.92
CA GLY A 97 19.05 1.59 1.84
C GLY A 97 18.15 2.76 2.29
N PRO A 98 18.63 3.57 3.26
CA PRO A 98 17.87 4.65 3.87
C PRO A 98 17.53 5.79 2.90
N SER A 99 18.36 6.01 1.87
CA SER A 99 18.16 7.11 0.91
C SER A 99 16.98 6.86 -0.03
N SER A 100 16.86 5.65 -0.58
CA SER A 100 15.73 5.28 -1.45
C SER A 100 14.42 5.25 -0.65
N PHE A 101 14.45 4.67 0.55
CA PHE A 101 13.34 4.70 1.48
C PHE A 101 12.91 6.14 1.81
N SER A 102 13.84 7.00 2.22
CA SER A 102 13.52 8.38 2.60
C SER A 102 12.93 9.19 1.45
N ARG A 103 13.38 8.95 0.21
CA ARG A 103 12.84 9.60 -0.99
C ARG A 103 11.40 9.16 -1.25
N SER A 104 11.14 7.86 -1.25
CA SER A 104 9.79 7.31 -1.46
C SER A 104 8.85 7.72 -0.33
N PHE A 105 9.31 7.65 0.91
CA PHE A 105 8.54 8.06 2.10
C PHE A 105 8.17 9.54 2.04
N LYS A 106 9.12 10.43 1.70
CA LYS A 106 8.84 11.86 1.55
C LYS A 106 7.90 12.14 0.38
N LYS A 107 8.04 11.41 -0.75
CA LYS A 107 7.10 11.54 -1.88
C LYS A 107 5.67 11.20 -1.46
N HIS A 108 5.50 10.17 -0.63
CA HIS A 108 4.19 9.69 -0.20
C HIS A 108 3.59 10.53 0.95
N PHE A 109 4.35 10.83 2.00
CA PHE A 109 3.87 11.52 3.21
C PHE A 109 4.17 13.02 3.25
N GLY A 110 4.87 13.58 2.25
CA GLY A 110 5.29 14.99 2.21
C GLY A 110 6.45 15.36 3.14
N ILE A 111 6.82 14.50 4.09
CA ILE A 111 7.91 14.73 5.06
C ILE A 111 8.84 13.53 5.18
N SER A 112 10.07 13.75 5.67
CA SER A 112 11.04 12.66 5.84
C SER A 112 10.66 11.69 6.98
N PRO A 113 11.12 10.42 6.94
CA PRO A 113 10.86 9.44 8.00
C PRO A 113 11.28 9.95 9.39
N LEU A 114 12.42 10.63 9.48
CA LEU A 114 12.93 11.19 10.73
C LEU A 114 11.99 12.28 11.28
N LYS A 115 11.49 13.17 10.41
CA LYS A 115 10.55 14.22 10.81
C LYS A 115 9.22 13.61 11.23
N TYR A 116 8.71 12.63 10.47
CA TYR A 116 7.50 11.90 10.78
C TYR A 116 7.56 11.19 12.15
N ARG A 117 8.70 10.57 12.49
CA ARG A 117 8.91 9.97 13.82
C ARG A 117 8.90 11.01 14.95
N LYS A 118 9.43 12.21 14.71
CA LYS A 118 9.48 13.29 15.70
C LYS A 118 8.11 13.93 15.93
N THR A 119 7.26 14.08 14.90
CA THR A 119 5.91 14.65 15.04
C THR A 119 5.01 13.76 15.90
N ALA A 120 5.14 12.44 15.77
CA ALA A 120 4.40 11.48 16.60
C ALA A 120 4.73 11.55 18.10
N ARG A 121 5.76 12.28 18.53
CA ARG A 121 6.03 12.53 19.95
C ARG A 121 5.25 13.74 20.50
N ASN A 122 4.61 14.51 19.63
CA ASN A 122 3.87 15.75 19.94
C ASN A 122 2.39 15.64 19.56
N VAL A 123 1.72 14.53 19.92
CA VAL A 123 0.36 14.10 19.46
C VAL A 123 -0.80 15.00 19.92
N LYS A 124 -0.58 16.27 20.26
CA LYS A 124 -1.69 17.13 20.70
C LYS A 124 -2.55 17.70 19.55
N ASN A 125 -2.23 17.53 18.25
CA ASN A 125 -2.96 18.23 17.18
C ASN A 125 -3.07 17.57 15.78
N ASP A 126 -2.77 16.29 15.58
CA ASP A 126 -2.63 15.76 14.20
C ASP A 126 -3.88 15.04 13.66
N ASN A 127 -4.88 15.83 13.22
CA ASN A 127 -6.03 15.35 12.42
C ASN A 127 -5.63 14.80 11.03
N TYR A 128 -4.43 15.12 10.54
CA TYR A 128 -3.91 14.65 9.24
C TYR A 128 -3.61 13.15 9.20
N ILE A 129 -3.24 12.55 10.34
CA ILE A 129 -2.83 11.15 10.38
C ILE A 129 -4.05 10.23 10.39
N TYR A 130 -5.12 10.63 11.08
CA TYR A 130 -6.41 9.93 11.00
C TYR A 130 -7.00 9.99 9.59
N GLY A 131 -6.84 11.09 8.85
CA GLY A 131 -7.32 11.20 7.46
C GLY A 131 -6.63 10.21 6.51
N ILE A 132 -5.30 10.05 6.61
CA ILE A 132 -4.55 9.11 5.75
C ILE A 132 -4.87 7.65 6.10
N ILE A 133 -5.03 7.32 7.39
CA ILE A 133 -5.40 5.97 7.83
C ILE A 133 -6.85 5.62 7.47
N ASN A 134 -7.76 6.60 7.51
CA ASN A 134 -9.20 6.36 7.27
C ASN A 134 -9.63 6.48 5.79
N HIS A 135 -8.83 7.09 4.90
CA HIS A 135 -9.11 7.06 3.46
C HIS A 135 -8.90 5.68 2.82
N VAL A 136 -8.33 4.71 3.56
CA VAL A 136 -8.23 3.30 3.17
C VAL A 136 -9.53 2.52 3.41
N ASN A 137 -10.53 3.10 4.10
CA ASN A 137 -11.75 2.39 4.52
C ASN A 137 -13.09 2.98 4.00
N ASN A 138 -13.12 3.62 2.82
CA ASN A 138 -14.41 4.01 2.22
C ASN A 138 -14.56 3.45 0.78
N PRO A 139 -15.68 2.77 0.47
CA PRO A 139 -15.86 1.83 -0.65
C PRO A 139 -16.05 2.45 -2.04
#